data_AF-A0AAD9G146-F1
#
_entry.id   AF-A0AAD9G146-F1
#
_cell.length_a   1.000
_cell.length_b   1.000
_cell.length_c   1.000
_cell.angle_alpha   90.00
_cell.angle_beta   90.00
_cell.angle_gamma   90.00
#
_symmetry.space_group_name_H-M   'P 1'
#
loop_
_entity.id
_entity.type
_entity.pdbx_description
1 polymer ?
#
loop_
_entity_poly.entity_id
_entity_poly.type
_entity_poly.pdbx_seq_one_letter_code
_entity_poly.pdbx_strand_id
1 'polypeptide(L)'
;MRRHMLDILTVLPHDQIDPQGIEHVVALIKEALAEKESTYSEAKWTQFWAYFRRTWIVQIPPHLWNVRGIDKRIVNRTNNPLERYNRELNGSFSSPRPNLANFVGVIEKHSHYYVTLLEDIARGRARAPVHGDYFVPPEITL
;
A
#
# COMPACT_ATOMS: atom_id res chain seq x y z
N MET A 1 -5.61 -7.90 -15.16
CA MET A 1 -6.27 -7.61 -13.87
C MET A 1 -6.21 -6.10 -13.79
N ARG A 2 -7.34 -5.37 -13.81
CA ARG A 2 -7.28 -3.96 -13.41
C ARG A 2 -6.71 -3.96 -12.00
N ARG A 3 -5.46 -3.52 -11.85
CA ARG A 3 -4.84 -3.45 -10.52
C ARG A 3 -5.67 -2.45 -9.70
N HIS A 4 -5.67 -2.60 -8.38
CA HIS A 4 -6.21 -1.58 -7.46
C HIS A 4 -7.75 -1.46 -7.38
N MET A 5 -8.52 -2.51 -7.72
CA MET A 5 -10.00 -2.47 -7.60
C MET A 5 -10.48 -2.28 -6.14
N LEU A 6 -9.82 -2.92 -5.17
CA LEU A 6 -10.12 -2.71 -3.74
C LEU A 6 -9.69 -1.32 -3.26
N ASP A 7 -8.67 -0.73 -3.89
CA ASP A 7 -8.10 0.56 -3.48
C ASP A 7 -9.09 1.71 -3.71
N ILE A 8 -10.11 1.52 -4.54
CA ILE A 8 -11.23 2.45 -4.70
C ILE A 8 -11.90 2.75 -3.35
N LEU A 9 -12.02 1.75 -2.48
CA LEU A 9 -12.63 1.90 -1.15
C LEU A 9 -11.85 2.87 -0.25
N THR A 10 -10.57 3.12 -0.55
CA THR A 10 -9.72 4.02 0.23
C THR A 10 -9.89 5.50 -0.10
N VAL A 11 -10.64 5.83 -1.16
CA VAL A 11 -10.86 7.21 -1.63
C VAL A 11 -12.33 7.63 -1.68
N LEU A 12 -13.25 6.68 -1.45
CA LEU A 12 -14.69 6.97 -1.36
C LEU A 12 -15.04 7.78 -0.12
N PRO A 13 -16.12 8.57 -0.14
CA PRO A 13 -16.71 9.12 1.08
C PRO A 13 -17.00 7.99 2.08
N HIS A 14 -16.78 8.23 3.38
CA HIS A 14 -16.91 7.18 4.40
C HIS A 14 -18.30 6.52 4.42
N ASP A 15 -19.35 7.31 4.16
CA ASP A 15 -20.74 6.90 4.08
C ASP A 15 -21.09 6.14 2.80
N GLN A 16 -20.22 6.18 1.78
CA GLN A 16 -20.40 5.45 0.52
C GLN A 16 -19.58 4.16 0.44
N ILE A 17 -18.72 3.86 1.43
CA ILE A 17 -17.85 2.66 1.37
C ILE A 17 -18.70 1.38 1.43
N ASP A 18 -19.69 1.32 2.32
CA ASP A 18 -20.60 0.19 2.51
C ASP A 18 -22.04 0.71 2.63
N PRO A 19 -22.99 0.26 1.78
CA PRO A 19 -22.86 -0.84 0.82
C PRO A 19 -22.36 -0.45 -0.58
N GLN A 20 -22.52 0.81 -1.01
CA GLN A 20 -22.40 1.19 -2.44
C GLN A 20 -21.00 0.91 -3.00
N GLY A 21 -19.95 1.27 -2.25
CA GLY A 21 -18.56 1.04 -2.61
C GLY A 21 -18.23 -0.44 -2.78
N ILE A 22 -18.65 -1.26 -1.82
CA ILE A 22 -18.46 -2.72 -1.89
C ILE A 22 -19.20 -3.30 -3.10
N GLU A 23 -20.45 -2.90 -3.35
CA GLU A 23 -21.22 -3.37 -4.51
C GLU A 23 -20.56 -3.00 -5.83
N HIS A 24 -20.06 -1.77 -5.96
CA HIS A 24 -19.31 -1.34 -7.12
C HIS A 24 -18.04 -2.16 -7.34
N VAL A 25 -17.26 -2.40 -6.28
CA VAL A 25 -16.05 -3.24 -6.37
C VAL A 25 -16.39 -4.69 -6.71
N VAL A 26 -17.48 -5.24 -6.18
CA VAL A 26 -17.97 -6.57 -6.56
C VAL A 26 -18.31 -6.64 -8.04
N ALA A 27 -18.99 -5.62 -8.59
CA ALA A 27 -19.28 -5.55 -10.02
C ALA A 27 -18.00 -5.53 -10.86
N LEU A 28 -17.01 -4.69 -10.50
CA LEU A 28 -15.71 -4.63 -11.17
C LEU A 28 -14.95 -5.97 -11.12
N ILE A 29 -15.00 -6.68 -9.99
CA ILE A 29 -14.37 -8.00 -9.87
C ILE A 29 -15.08 -9.02 -10.77
N LYS A 30 -16.41 -9.01 -10.82
CA LYS A 30 -17.20 -9.91 -11.68
C LYS A 30 -16.89 -9.67 -13.15
N GLU A 31 -16.85 -8.41 -13.59
CA GLU A 31 -16.42 -8.04 -14.95
C GLU A 31 -15.01 -8.53 -15.27
N ALA A 32 -14.04 -8.27 -14.38
CA ALA A 32 -12.64 -8.65 -14.59
C ALA A 32 -12.41 -10.19 -14.61
N LEU A 33 -13.26 -10.96 -13.93
CA LEU A 33 -13.23 -12.42 -13.98
C LEU A 33 -13.89 -12.96 -15.25
N ALA A 34 -14.97 -12.33 -15.71
CA ALA A 34 -15.62 -12.68 -16.98
C ALA A 34 -14.67 -12.49 -18.18
N GLU A 35 -13.91 -11.39 -18.20
CA GLU A 35 -12.84 -11.15 -19.21
C GLU A 35 -11.75 -12.25 -19.24
N LYS A 36 -11.62 -13.02 -18.15
CA LYS A 36 -10.59 -14.05 -17.96
C LYS A 36 -11.14 -15.47 -17.99
N GLU A 37 -12.39 -15.66 -18.40
CA GLU A 37 -13.07 -16.96 -18.38
C GLU A 37 -12.99 -17.66 -17.01
N SER A 38 -12.99 -16.87 -15.94
CA SER A 38 -12.90 -17.33 -14.55
C SER A 38 -14.20 -17.03 -13.81
N THR A 39 -14.55 -17.87 -12.83
CA THR A 39 -15.83 -17.74 -12.12
C THR A 39 -15.70 -16.98 -10.80
N TYR A 40 -16.67 -16.13 -10.50
CA TYR A 40 -16.81 -15.50 -9.19
C TYR A 40 -17.27 -16.52 -8.14
N SER A 41 -16.50 -16.69 -7.08
CA SER A 41 -16.88 -17.58 -5.97
C SER A 41 -17.69 -16.83 -4.92
N GLU A 42 -19.02 -16.92 -4.99
CA GLU A 42 -19.94 -16.25 -4.05
C GLU A 42 -19.61 -16.58 -2.58
N ALA A 43 -19.32 -17.85 -2.27
CA ALA A 43 -18.99 -18.27 -0.91
C ALA A 43 -17.72 -17.59 -0.35
N LYS A 44 -16.62 -17.59 -1.13
CA LYS A 44 -15.35 -16.99 -0.69
C LYS A 44 -15.46 -15.48 -0.56
N TRP A 45 -16.12 -14.83 -1.50
CA TRP A 45 -16.30 -13.38 -1.46
C TRP A 45 -17.25 -12.94 -0.36
N THR A 46 -18.32 -13.69 -0.07
CA THR A 46 -19.18 -13.45 1.09
C THR A 46 -18.37 -13.46 2.39
N GLN A 47 -17.52 -14.47 2.57
CA GLN A 47 -16.64 -14.56 3.74
C GLN A 47 -15.64 -13.39 3.82
N PHE A 48 -15.04 -13.02 2.67
CA PHE A 48 -14.14 -11.88 2.58
C PHE A 48 -14.83 -10.57 2.98
N TRP A 49 -16.03 -10.29 2.45
CA TRP A 49 -16.74 -9.05 2.76
C TRP A 49 -17.25 -9.00 4.19
N ALA A 50 -17.65 -10.14 4.76
CA ALA A 50 -17.97 -10.22 6.19
C ALA A 50 -16.75 -9.89 7.06
N TYR A 51 -15.59 -10.43 6.71
CA TYR A 51 -14.32 -10.06 7.35
C TYR A 51 -13.99 -8.58 7.15
N PHE A 52 -14.13 -8.06 5.93
CA PHE A 52 -13.83 -6.67 5.61
C PHE A 52 -14.66 -5.71 6.44
N ARG A 53 -15.98 -5.91 6.53
CA ARG A 53 -16.85 -5.08 7.37
C ARG A 53 -16.45 -5.12 8.83
N ARG A 54 -16.22 -6.33 9.38
CA ARG A 54 -15.83 -6.49 10.78
C ARG A 54 -14.51 -5.78 11.08
N THR A 55 -13.52 -5.89 10.20
CA THR A 55 -12.17 -5.38 10.46
C THR A 55 -12.01 -3.92 10.05
N TRP A 56 -12.41 -3.56 8.83
CA TRP A 56 -12.10 -2.27 8.20
C TRP A 56 -13.24 -1.25 8.24
N ILE A 57 -14.42 -1.63 8.73
CA ILE A 57 -15.51 -0.67 8.99
C ILE A 57 -15.73 -0.52 10.50
N VAL A 58 -15.78 -1.64 11.22
CA VAL A 58 -16.10 -1.65 12.66
C VAL A 58 -14.85 -1.50 13.53
N GLN A 59 -13.87 -2.41 13.42
CA GLN A 59 -12.70 -2.43 14.29
C GLN A 59 -11.70 -1.30 13.97
N ILE A 60 -11.51 -1.00 12.69
CA ILE A 60 -10.63 0.04 12.18
C ILE A 60 -11.48 0.96 11.31
N PRO A 61 -12.11 2.00 11.88
CA PRO A 61 -13.07 2.82 11.15
C PRO A 61 -12.44 3.57 9.96
N PRO A 62 -13.24 3.90 8.91
CA PRO A 62 -12.75 4.54 7.69
C PRO A 62 -11.85 5.76 7.89
N HIS A 63 -12.13 6.63 8.86
CA HIS A 63 -11.32 7.82 9.11
C HIS A 63 -9.85 7.54 9.51
N LEU A 64 -9.50 6.30 9.87
CA LEU A 64 -8.14 5.90 10.23
C LEU A 64 -7.30 5.42 9.03
N TRP A 65 -7.92 5.03 7.92
CA TRP A 65 -7.22 4.40 6.79
C TRP A 65 -7.62 4.96 5.43
N ASN A 66 -8.79 5.59 5.32
CA ASN A 66 -9.23 6.26 4.11
C ASN A 66 -8.37 7.50 3.88
N VAL A 67 -7.88 7.65 2.65
CA VAL A 67 -6.94 8.70 2.26
C VAL A 67 -7.61 9.83 1.49
N ARG A 68 -8.94 9.83 1.40
CA ARG A 68 -9.72 10.90 0.79
C ARG A 68 -9.40 12.23 1.46
N GLY A 69 -9.09 13.24 0.66
CA GLY A 69 -8.73 14.57 1.16
C GLY A 69 -7.31 14.71 1.72
N ILE A 70 -6.55 13.61 1.86
CA ILE A 70 -5.11 13.69 2.12
C ILE A 70 -4.42 14.10 0.81
N ASP A 71 -3.45 15.01 0.89
CA ASP A 71 -2.61 15.33 -0.27
C ASP A 71 -2.00 14.03 -0.80
N LYS A 72 -2.36 13.69 -2.02
CA LYS A 72 -1.96 12.47 -2.72
C LYS A 72 -0.43 12.36 -2.78
N ARG A 73 0.30 13.48 -2.79
CA ARG A 73 1.77 13.51 -2.70
C ARG A 73 2.29 13.00 -1.35
N ILE A 74 1.53 13.14 -0.26
CA ILE A 74 1.91 12.69 1.10
C ILE A 74 1.66 11.19 1.25
N VAL A 75 0.50 10.68 0.83
CA VAL A 75 0.17 9.24 0.84
C VAL A 75 1.24 8.45 0.09
N ASN A 76 1.66 8.95 -1.08
CA ASN A 76 2.65 8.30 -1.94
C ASN A 76 4.10 8.39 -1.41
N ARG A 77 4.37 9.27 -0.45
CA ARG A 77 5.68 9.37 0.22
C ARG A 77 5.87 8.36 1.34
N THR A 78 4.86 7.60 1.75
CA THR A 78 5.02 6.61 2.84
C THR A 78 5.22 5.19 2.32
N ASN A 79 4.41 4.72 1.36
CA ASN A 79 4.52 3.35 0.85
C ASN A 79 5.74 3.12 -0.07
N ASN A 80 6.02 4.03 -1.00
CA ASN A 80 7.15 3.86 -1.92
C ASN A 80 8.52 3.86 -1.19
N PRO A 81 8.77 4.77 -0.23
CA PRO A 81 10.02 4.72 0.54
C PRO A 81 10.11 3.52 1.48
N LEU A 82 9.02 3.09 2.11
CA LEU A 82 9.03 1.91 2.98
C LEU A 82 9.30 0.62 2.19
N GLU A 83 8.63 0.42 1.06
CA GLU A 83 8.87 -0.73 0.18
C GLU A 83 10.28 -0.72 -0.41
N ARG A 84 10.77 0.46 -0.82
CA ARG A 84 12.14 0.62 -1.30
C ARG A 84 13.14 0.31 -0.21
N TYR A 85 12.96 0.86 0.99
CA TYR A 85 13.80 0.60 2.15
C TYR A 85 13.83 -0.90 2.47
N ASN A 86 12.67 -1.54 2.57
CA ASN A 86 12.58 -2.98 2.82
C ASN A 86 13.32 -3.80 1.74
N ARG A 87 13.25 -3.40 0.47
CA ARG A 87 13.96 -4.07 -0.62
C ARG A 87 15.48 -3.88 -0.54
N GLU A 88 15.95 -2.66 -0.28
CA GLU A 88 17.38 -2.34 -0.11
C GLU A 88 17.97 -3.03 1.12
N LEU A 89 17.24 -3.03 2.23
CA LEU A 89 17.63 -3.71 3.45
C LEU A 89 17.68 -5.23 3.22
N ASN A 90 16.64 -5.82 2.64
CA ASN A 90 16.61 -7.26 2.35
C ASN A 90 17.72 -7.67 1.37
N GLY A 91 18.02 -6.85 0.37
CA GLY A 91 19.13 -7.07 -0.57
C GLY A 91 20.52 -6.94 0.06
N SER A 92 20.63 -6.33 1.25
CA SER A 92 21.89 -6.22 1.98
C SER A 92 22.25 -7.51 2.74
N PHE A 93 21.31 -8.43 2.93
CA PHE A 93 21.57 -9.73 3.53
C PHE A 93 21.96 -10.78 2.49
N SER A 94 23.07 -11.49 2.71
CA SER A 94 23.51 -12.60 1.83
C SER A 94 22.71 -13.90 2.02
N SER A 95 21.89 -13.97 3.06
CA SER A 95 21.03 -15.13 3.38
C SER A 95 19.67 -14.64 3.88
N PRO A 96 18.56 -15.31 3.52
CA PRO A 96 17.23 -15.02 4.07
C PRO A 96 17.14 -15.19 5.59
N ARG A 97 18.07 -15.92 6.20
CA ARG A 97 18.16 -16.14 7.65
C ARG A 97 19.60 -15.89 8.13
N PRO A 98 20.00 -14.63 8.31
CA PRO A 98 21.32 -14.31 8.84
C PRO A 98 21.42 -14.71 10.33
N ASN A 99 22.62 -15.02 10.79
CA ASN A 99 22.88 -15.10 12.23
C ASN A 99 22.83 -13.70 12.86
N LEU A 100 22.72 -13.63 14.19
CA LEU A 100 22.53 -12.36 14.90
C LEU A 100 23.68 -11.36 14.67
N ALA A 101 24.93 -11.81 14.62
CA ALA A 101 26.07 -10.94 14.40
C ALA A 101 26.04 -10.30 13.00
N ASN A 102 25.76 -11.10 11.97
CA ASN A 102 25.59 -10.61 10.60
C ASN A 102 24.37 -9.68 10.48
N PHE A 103 23.28 -10.02 11.18
CA PHE A 103 22.09 -9.18 11.20
C PHE A 103 22.40 -7.79 11.77
N VAL A 104 22.98 -7.73 12.97
CA VAL A 104 23.35 -6.48 13.64
C VAL A 104 24.33 -5.67 12.79
N GLY A 105 25.37 -6.30 12.24
CA GLY A 105 26.37 -5.60 11.43
C GLY A 105 25.79 -4.98 10.15
N VAL A 106 24.84 -5.65 9.49
CA VAL A 106 24.14 -5.09 8.32
C VAL A 106 23.27 -3.90 8.73
N ILE A 107 22.51 -4.02 9.83
CA ILE A 107 21.67 -2.92 10.33
C ILE A 107 22.52 -1.70 10.70
N GLU A 108 23.64 -1.89 11.40
CA GLU A 108 24.57 -0.83 11.77
C GLU A 108 25.10 -0.09 10.53
N LYS A 109 25.67 -0.83 9.57
CA LYS A 109 26.19 -0.26 8.32
C LYS A 109 25.12 0.51 7.55
N HIS A 110 23.91 -0.04 7.48
CA HIS A 110 22.79 0.57 6.77
C HIS A 110 22.34 1.86 7.47
N SER A 111 22.30 1.87 8.80
CA SER A 111 21.97 3.05 9.60
C SER A 111 22.99 4.17 9.40
N HIS A 112 24.29 3.86 9.46
CA HIS A 112 25.37 4.83 9.20
C HIS A 112 25.30 5.44 7.81
N TYR A 113 25.01 4.61 6.79
CA TYR A 113 24.84 5.08 5.42
C TYR A 113 23.71 6.12 5.32
N TYR A 114 22.54 5.82 5.90
CA TYR A 114 21.38 6.72 5.81
C TYR A 114 21.58 8.02 6.58
N VAL A 115 22.19 7.99 7.76
CA VAL A 115 22.56 9.22 8.51
C VAL A 115 23.49 10.10 7.66
N THR A 116 24.53 9.50 7.09
CA THR A 116 25.49 10.20 6.22
C THR A 116 24.81 10.78 4.98
N LEU A 117 23.94 10.01 4.32
CA LEU A 117 23.19 10.46 3.15
C LEU A 117 22.30 11.66 3.47
N LEU A 118 21.55 11.63 4.58
CA LEU A 118 20.71 12.74 5.00
C LEU A 118 21.54 14.00 5.28
N GLU A 119 22.67 13.82 5.95
CA GLU A 119 23.64 14.87 6.22
C GLU A 119 24.28 15.47 4.94
N ASP A 120 24.54 14.65 3.94
CA ASP A 120 25.06 15.08 2.64
C ASP A 120 24.00 15.81 1.82
N ILE A 121 22.74 15.34 1.85
CA ILE A 121 21.60 16.03 1.22
C ILE A 121 21.39 17.40 1.87
N ALA A 122 21.38 17.47 3.20
CA ALA A 122 21.19 18.72 3.94
C ALA A 122 22.28 19.76 3.62
N ARG A 123 23.50 19.31 3.34
CA ARG A 123 24.65 20.17 2.97
C ARG A 123 24.83 20.33 1.47
N GLY A 124 23.90 19.84 0.65
CA GLY A 124 23.94 19.95 -0.81
C GLY A 124 25.04 19.13 -1.50
N ARG A 125 25.66 18.19 -0.79
CA ARG A 125 26.68 17.26 -1.33
C ARG A 125 26.08 16.06 -2.05
N ALA A 126 24.82 15.74 -1.76
CA ALA A 126 24.05 14.71 -2.43
C ALA A 126 22.67 15.24 -2.84
N ARG A 127 22.05 14.58 -3.82
CA ARG A 127 20.66 14.86 -4.22
C ARG A 127 19.72 13.89 -3.54
N ALA A 128 18.56 14.38 -3.14
CA ALA A 128 17.49 13.52 -2.64
C ALA A 128 17.10 12.49 -3.73
N PRO A 129 16.79 11.24 -3.35
CA PRO A 129 16.36 10.23 -4.30
C PRO A 129 15.14 10.68 -5.09
N VAL A 130 15.14 10.45 -6.41
CA VAL A 130 13.97 10.68 -7.26
C VAL A 130 12.90 9.64 -6.92
N HIS A 131 11.67 10.09 -6.67
CA HIS A 131 10.54 9.22 -6.43
C HIS A 131 9.87 8.89 -7.77
N GLY A 132 9.44 7.63 -7.95
CA GLY A 132 8.77 7.20 -9.19
C GLY A 132 7.37 7.79 -9.33
N ASP A 133 6.86 7.76 -10.57
CA ASP A 133 5.48 8.12 -10.89
C ASP A 133 4.51 7.19 -10.16
N TYR A 134 3.42 7.75 -9.63
CA TYR A 134 2.47 7.01 -8.80
C TYR A 134 1.09 6.87 -9.45
N PHE A 135 0.40 5.79 -9.10
CA PHE A 135 -1.02 5.62 -9.40
C PHE A 135 -1.81 6.02 -8.16
N VAL A 136 -2.68 7.01 -8.32
CA VAL A 136 -3.73 7.29 -7.34
C VAL A 136 -5.04 6.92 -7.99
N PRO A 137 -5.87 6.06 -7.36
CA PRO A 137 -7.22 5.83 -7.84
C PRO A 137 -7.92 7.18 -8.02
N PRO A 138 -8.55 7.44 -9.18
CA PRO A 138 -9.30 8.66 -9.37
C PRO A 138 -10.35 8.79 -8.26
N GLU A 139 -10.64 10.02 -7.84
CA GLU A 139 -11.80 10.21 -6.96
C GLU A 139 -13.04 9.82 -7.75
N ILE A 140 -13.77 8.87 -7.19
CA ILE A 140 -15.04 8.39 -7.73
C ILE A 140 -16.10 8.80 -6.72
N THR A 141 -17.26 9.24 -7.23
CA THR A 141 -18.47 9.38 -6.43
C THR A 141 -19.45 8.36 -6.96
N LEU A 142 -19.99 7.53 -6.06
CA LEU A 142 -20.98 6.50 -6.38
C LEU A 142 -22.39 7.02 -6.15
#